data_AF-U3I6Y1-F1
#
_entry.id   AF-U3I6Y1-F1
#
_cell.length_a   1.000
_cell.length_b   1.000
_cell.length_c   1.000
_cell.angle_alpha   90.00
_cell.angle_beta   90.00
_cell.angle_gamma   90.00
#
_symmetry.space_group_name_H-M   'P 1'
#
loop_
_entity.id
_entity.type
_entity.pdbx_description
1 polymer ?
#
loop_
_entity_poly.entity_id
_entity_poly.type
_entity_poly.pdbx_seq_one_letter_code
_entity_poly.pdbx_strand_id
1 'polypeptide(L)'
;MIQIFFPKEGRRVIPPAVFKDEHLVTVFQQDRHEDILNMCIAQFEPDSADYIRVHHRTYDDIEKHAKYDLLRSTRHFGGMVWYLVNRKRTDGLLIDMIHRDLLDDATSLITLYHMLHPECQSAKEAEERKLQGVDLIKVFAKTESQKEGYIQLALQAYEEAMATSTAS
;
A
#
# COMPACT_ATOMS: atom_id res chain seq x y z
N MET A 1 31.13 4.19 -10.86
CA MET A 1 32.21 5.19 -11.12
C MET A 1 31.81 6.61 -10.75
N ILE A 2 30.60 7.08 -11.09
CA ILE A 2 30.13 8.45 -10.78
C ILE A 2 30.36 8.84 -9.31
N GLN A 3 30.01 7.98 -8.35
CA GLN A 3 30.17 8.26 -6.91
C GLN A 3 31.63 8.53 -6.46
N ILE A 4 32.64 8.05 -7.19
CA ILE A 4 34.05 8.30 -6.84
C ILE A 4 34.45 9.73 -7.21
N PHE A 5 33.99 10.21 -8.36
CA PHE A 5 34.36 11.53 -8.90
C PHE A 5 33.38 12.64 -8.49
N PHE A 6 32.10 12.28 -8.28
CA PHE A 6 31.01 13.18 -7.89
C PHE A 6 30.24 12.55 -6.72
N PRO A 7 30.80 12.60 -5.50
CA PRO A 7 30.19 11.96 -4.35
C PRO A 7 28.88 12.65 -3.97
N LYS A 8 27.79 11.88 -3.94
CA LYS A 8 26.51 12.29 -3.35
C LYS A 8 26.45 11.87 -1.89
N GLU A 9 25.97 12.77 -1.03
CA GLU A 9 25.75 12.47 0.39
C GLU A 9 24.78 11.29 0.57
N GLY A 10 25.06 10.41 1.54
CA GLY A 10 24.29 9.20 1.82
C GLY A 10 24.54 8.02 0.87
N ARG A 11 25.23 8.23 -0.26
CA ARG A 11 25.58 7.17 -1.21
C ARG A 11 27.00 6.65 -0.96
N ARG A 12 27.17 5.33 -0.90
CA ARG A 12 28.48 4.66 -0.79
C ARG A 12 28.84 3.99 -2.11
N VAL A 13 30.14 3.88 -2.38
CA VAL A 13 30.65 3.16 -3.58
C VAL A 13 30.31 1.68 -3.51
N ILE A 14 30.46 1.08 -2.33
CA ILE A 14 30.04 -0.29 -2.04
C ILE A 14 28.74 -0.20 -1.24
N PRO A 15 27.64 -0.82 -1.71
CA PRO A 15 26.37 -0.79 -0.98
C PRO A 15 26.50 -1.35 0.45
N PRO A 16 25.89 -0.71 1.45
CA PRO A 16 25.81 -1.23 2.81
C PRO A 16 25.22 -2.64 2.87
N ALA A 17 25.74 -3.47 3.79
CA ALA A 17 25.26 -4.84 3.98
C ALA A 17 23.78 -4.93 4.38
N VAL A 18 23.21 -3.88 4.98
CA VAL A 18 21.80 -3.83 5.41
C VAL A 18 20.80 -4.13 4.29
N PHE A 19 21.18 -3.91 3.02
CA PHE A 19 20.32 -4.18 1.86
C PHE A 19 20.31 -5.65 1.40
N LYS A 20 21.05 -6.53 2.09
CA LYS A 20 20.96 -7.98 1.89
C LYS A 20 19.71 -8.52 2.58
N ASP A 21 19.05 -9.48 1.94
CA ASP A 21 17.79 -10.08 2.42
C ASP A 21 17.85 -10.56 3.88
N GLU A 22 18.97 -11.14 4.30
CA GLU A 22 19.19 -11.59 5.69
C GLU A 22 19.07 -10.47 6.72
N HIS A 23 19.60 -9.29 6.39
CA HIS A 23 19.62 -8.13 7.29
C HIS A 23 18.33 -7.32 7.22
N LEU A 24 17.64 -7.32 6.08
CA LEU A 24 16.34 -6.66 5.93
C LEU A 24 15.31 -7.19 6.92
N VAL A 25 15.29 -8.52 7.15
CA VAL A 25 14.36 -9.14 8.12
C VAL A 25 14.54 -8.56 9.52
N THR A 26 15.78 -8.32 9.95
CA THR A 26 16.06 -7.72 11.26
C THR A 26 15.56 -6.27 11.35
N VAL A 27 15.67 -5.50 10.26
CA VAL A 27 15.15 -4.13 10.20
C VAL A 27 13.62 -4.13 10.26
N PHE A 28 12.96 -5.06 9.56
CA PHE A 28 11.50 -5.20 9.55
C PHE A 28 10.94 -5.60 10.92
N GLN A 29 11.67 -6.43 11.69
CA GLN A 29 11.31 -6.76 13.07
C GLN A 29 11.33 -5.55 14.01
N GLN A 30 12.06 -4.49 13.66
CA GLN A 30 12.17 -3.25 14.44
C GLN A 30 11.20 -2.16 13.97
N ASP A 31 10.31 -2.44 13.00
CA ASP A 31 9.37 -1.46 12.41
C ASP A 31 10.05 -0.26 11.72
N ARG A 32 11.29 -0.45 11.27
CA ARG A 32 12.12 0.59 10.64
C ARG A 32 12.02 0.57 9.11
N HIS A 33 10.81 0.36 8.59
CA HIS A 33 10.54 0.28 7.15
C HIS A 33 10.80 1.63 6.44
N GLU A 34 10.48 2.76 7.08
CA GLU A 34 10.74 4.08 6.49
C GLU A 34 12.26 4.35 6.35
N ASP A 35 13.03 3.98 7.38
CA ASP A 35 14.49 4.18 7.40
C ASP A 35 15.17 3.45 6.24
N ILE A 36 14.80 2.19 6.00
CA ILE A 36 15.40 1.40 4.91
C ILE A 36 15.05 1.98 3.54
N LEU A 37 13.82 2.47 3.34
CA LEU A 37 13.42 3.12 2.10
C LEU A 37 14.15 4.46 1.89
N ASN A 38 14.30 5.25 2.96
CA ASN A 38 15.08 6.49 2.93
C ASN A 38 16.56 6.22 2.59
N MET A 39 17.16 5.19 3.19
CA MET A 39 18.52 4.76 2.84
C MET A 39 18.60 4.25 1.40
N CYS A 40 17.59 3.54 0.92
CA CYS A 40 17.55 2.99 -0.44
C CYS A 40 17.54 4.09 -1.50
N ILE A 41 16.76 5.16 -1.30
CA ILE A 41 16.71 6.34 -2.18
C ILE A 41 18.06 7.06 -2.24
N ALA A 42 18.78 7.14 -1.12
CA ALA A 42 20.11 7.75 -1.10
C ALA A 42 21.14 6.87 -1.82
N GLN A 43 21.10 5.56 -1.58
CA GLN A 43 22.13 4.63 -2.04
C GLN A 43 21.99 4.25 -3.52
N PHE A 44 20.78 3.98 -4.01
CA PHE A 44 20.55 3.41 -5.33
C PHE A 44 19.87 4.40 -6.27
N GLU A 45 19.86 4.08 -7.57
CA GLU A 45 19.04 4.79 -8.55
C GLU A 45 17.64 4.14 -8.63
N PRO A 46 16.57 4.91 -8.92
CA PRO A 46 15.19 4.38 -8.92
C PRO A 46 14.93 3.23 -9.89
N ASP A 47 15.68 3.16 -11.00
CA ASP A 47 15.59 2.13 -12.04
C ASP A 47 16.46 0.90 -11.76
N SER A 48 17.29 0.95 -10.71
CA SER A 48 18.21 -0.15 -10.39
C SER A 48 17.47 -1.36 -9.81
N ALA A 49 17.98 -2.55 -10.11
CA ALA A 49 17.40 -3.81 -9.61
C ALA A 49 17.41 -3.89 -8.07
N ASP A 50 18.44 -3.38 -7.41
CA ASP A 50 18.52 -3.33 -5.95
C ASP A 50 17.45 -2.41 -5.36
N TYR A 51 17.24 -1.24 -5.96
CA TYR A 51 16.20 -0.31 -5.53
C TYR A 51 14.82 -0.98 -5.57
N ILE A 52 14.48 -1.57 -6.72
CA ILE A 52 13.19 -2.24 -6.93
C ILE A 52 13.04 -3.42 -5.96
N ARG A 53 14.08 -4.25 -5.78
CA ARG A 53 14.07 -5.39 -4.86
C ARG A 53 13.76 -4.95 -3.43
N VAL A 54 14.50 -3.96 -2.92
CA VAL A 54 14.35 -3.49 -1.53
C VAL A 54 12.97 -2.90 -1.29
N HIS A 55 12.46 -2.08 -2.22
CA HIS A 55 11.11 -1.50 -2.11
C HIS A 55 10.03 -2.59 -2.10
N HIS A 56 10.06 -3.51 -3.07
CA HIS A 56 9.08 -4.60 -3.15
C HIS A 56 9.10 -5.49 -1.91
N ARG A 57 10.29 -5.86 -1.42
CA ARG A 57 10.43 -6.64 -0.18
C ARG A 57 9.84 -5.93 1.04
N THR A 58 10.08 -4.62 1.14
CA THR A 58 9.55 -3.80 2.24
C THR A 58 8.03 -3.73 2.18
N TYR A 59 7.46 -3.53 0.98
CA TYR A 59 6.01 -3.49 0.79
C TYR A 59 5.35 -4.86 1.04
N ASP A 60 5.99 -5.95 0.62
CA ASP A 60 5.50 -7.30 0.90
C ASP A 60 5.47 -7.59 2.42
N ASP A 61 6.47 -7.13 3.18
CA ASP A 61 6.49 -7.30 4.63
C ASP A 61 5.41 -6.45 5.33
N ILE A 62 5.21 -5.22 4.88
CA ILE A 62 4.14 -4.34 5.38
C ILE A 62 2.77 -4.95 5.14
N GLU A 63 2.52 -5.47 3.94
CA GLU A 63 1.25 -6.11 3.61
C GLU A 63 1.03 -7.37 4.44
N LYS A 64 2.09 -8.17 4.65
CA LYS A 64 2.01 -9.42 5.42
C LYS A 64 1.65 -9.17 6.89
N HIS A 65 2.15 -8.10 7.48
CA HIS A 65 1.92 -7.76 8.89
C HIS A 65 0.89 -6.62 9.09
N ALA A 66 0.24 -6.16 8.02
CA ALA A 66 -0.70 -5.04 8.01
C ALA A 66 -0.16 -3.75 8.65
N LYS A 67 1.13 -3.43 8.46
CA LYS A 67 1.82 -2.27 9.07
C LYS A 67 1.76 -1.01 8.20
N TYR A 68 0.60 -0.70 7.62
CA TYR A 68 0.46 0.38 6.64
C TYR A 68 0.69 1.77 7.23
N ASP A 69 0.41 1.93 8.53
CA ASP A 69 0.55 3.20 9.26
C ASP A 69 1.98 3.75 9.23
N LEU A 70 2.98 2.86 9.23
CA LEU A 70 4.40 3.23 9.21
C LEU A 70 4.75 4.10 8.00
N LEU A 71 4.04 3.93 6.87
CA LEU A 71 4.29 4.68 5.65
C LEU A 71 3.24 5.75 5.35
N ARG A 72 2.12 5.83 6.09
CA ARG A 72 0.94 6.62 5.70
C ARG A 72 1.22 8.10 5.49
N SER A 73 1.98 8.73 6.40
CA SER A 73 2.34 10.15 6.31
C SER A 73 3.74 10.37 5.72
N THR A 74 4.16 9.48 4.81
CA THR A 74 5.50 9.52 4.21
C THR A 74 5.40 9.61 2.69
N ARG A 75 6.48 10.07 2.04
CA ARG A 75 6.61 10.06 0.57
C ARG A 75 6.53 8.66 -0.05
N HIS A 76 6.71 7.61 0.75
CA HIS A 76 6.75 6.23 0.27
C HIS A 76 5.37 5.60 0.13
N PHE A 77 4.33 6.22 0.72
CA PHE A 77 2.96 5.68 0.69
C PHE A 77 2.48 5.45 -0.75
N GLY A 78 2.66 6.44 -1.63
CA GLY A 78 2.21 6.34 -3.02
C GLY A 78 2.88 5.19 -3.78
N GLY A 79 4.18 4.97 -3.56
CA GLY A 79 4.92 3.86 -4.17
C GLY A 79 4.41 2.50 -3.70
N MET A 80 4.08 2.38 -2.41
CA MET A 80 3.47 1.17 -1.84
C MET A 80 2.08 0.92 -2.44
N VAL A 81 1.21 1.92 -2.47
CA VAL A 81 -0.14 1.80 -3.05
C VAL A 81 -0.06 1.38 -4.51
N TRP A 82 0.80 2.03 -5.30
CA TRP A 82 1.00 1.69 -6.70
C TRP A 82 1.43 0.23 -6.89
N TYR A 83 2.37 -0.24 -6.07
CA TYR A 83 2.82 -1.64 -6.09
C TYR A 83 1.68 -2.62 -5.77
N LEU A 84 0.90 -2.35 -4.72
CA LEU A 84 -0.20 -3.23 -4.29
C LEU A 84 -1.33 -3.30 -5.33
N VAL A 85 -1.70 -2.16 -5.92
CA VAL A 85 -2.75 -2.07 -6.97
C VAL A 85 -2.31 -2.83 -8.23
N ASN A 86 -1.06 -2.67 -8.66
CA ASN A 86 -0.52 -3.41 -9.81
C ASN A 86 -0.54 -4.92 -9.60
N ARG A 87 -0.28 -5.39 -8.37
CA ARG A 87 -0.28 -6.82 -8.02
C ARG A 87 -1.63 -7.36 -7.58
N LYS A 88 -2.70 -6.54 -7.59
CA LYS A 88 -4.03 -6.90 -7.11
C LYS A 88 -4.03 -7.41 -5.65
N ARG A 89 -3.21 -6.78 -4.79
CA ARG A 89 -3.10 -7.09 -3.35
C ARG A 89 -3.55 -5.90 -2.49
N THR A 90 -4.71 -5.33 -2.81
CA THR A 90 -5.23 -4.12 -2.15
C THR A 90 -6.11 -4.40 -0.94
N ASP A 91 -6.57 -5.65 -0.77
CA ASP A 91 -7.51 -6.05 0.30
C ASP A 91 -7.06 -5.62 1.70
N GLY A 92 -5.80 -5.88 2.06
CA GLY A 92 -5.29 -5.57 3.39
C GLY A 92 -5.25 -4.06 3.67
N LEU A 93 -4.84 -3.27 2.68
CA LEU A 93 -4.82 -1.80 2.79
C LEU A 93 -6.22 -1.23 2.86
N LEU A 94 -7.16 -1.78 2.08
CA LEU A 94 -8.55 -1.37 2.09
C LEU A 94 -9.20 -1.59 3.46
N ILE A 95 -8.95 -2.76 4.07
CA ILE A 95 -9.42 -3.08 5.43
C ILE A 95 -8.83 -2.11 6.46
N ASP A 96 -7.52 -1.80 6.38
CA ASP A 96 -6.88 -0.83 7.28
C ASP A 96 -7.49 0.57 7.15
N MET A 97 -7.79 1.02 5.93
CA MET A 97 -8.45 2.31 5.71
C MET A 97 -9.87 2.35 6.31
N ILE A 98 -10.65 1.28 6.16
CA ILE A 98 -12.02 1.21 6.71
C ILE A 98 -11.98 1.23 8.24
N HIS A 99 -11.10 0.45 8.86
CA HIS A 99 -10.96 0.41 10.33
C HIS A 99 -10.50 1.74 10.95
N ARG A 100 -9.91 2.64 10.14
CA ARG A 100 -9.44 3.96 10.57
C ARG A 100 -10.40 5.09 10.21
N ASP A 101 -11.61 4.76 9.78
CA ASP A 101 -12.64 5.70 9.33
C ASP A 101 -12.26 6.53 8.08
N LEU A 102 -11.35 6.00 7.24
CA LEU A 102 -10.83 6.68 6.05
C LEU A 102 -11.52 6.19 4.78
N LEU A 103 -12.85 6.35 4.72
CA LEU A 103 -13.67 5.89 3.59
C LEU A 103 -13.37 6.63 2.28
N ASP A 104 -13.06 7.93 2.34
CA ASP A 104 -12.72 8.70 1.14
C ASP A 104 -11.43 8.18 0.49
N ASP A 105 -10.44 7.79 1.30
CA ASP A 105 -9.21 7.16 0.82
C ASP A 105 -9.49 5.76 0.27
N ALA A 106 -10.35 4.99 0.93
CA ALA A 106 -10.77 3.65 0.49
C ALA A 106 -11.48 3.69 -0.88
N THR A 107 -12.37 4.65 -1.09
CA THR A 107 -13.06 4.85 -2.37
C THR A 107 -12.10 5.32 -3.45
N SER A 108 -11.17 6.23 -3.12
CA SER A 108 -10.11 6.68 -4.02
C SER A 108 -9.19 5.53 -4.45
N LEU A 109 -8.85 4.62 -3.53
CA LEU A 109 -8.04 3.42 -3.80
C LEU A 109 -8.74 2.50 -4.82
N ILE A 110 -10.03 2.25 -4.67
CA ILE A 110 -10.79 1.41 -5.60
C ILE A 110 -10.97 2.09 -6.95
N THR A 111 -11.18 3.42 -6.94
CA THR A 111 -11.23 4.20 -8.18
C THR A 111 -9.91 4.08 -8.94
N LEU A 112 -8.77 4.19 -8.26
CA LEU A 112 -7.45 3.98 -8.84
C LEU A 112 -7.28 2.55 -9.36
N TYR A 113 -7.78 1.54 -8.64
CA TYR A 113 -7.77 0.15 -9.09
C TYR A 113 -8.56 -0.02 -10.40
N HIS A 114 -9.76 0.56 -10.51
CA HIS A 114 -10.56 0.51 -11.73
C HIS A 114 -9.91 1.26 -12.90
N MET A 115 -9.23 2.38 -12.66
CA MET A 115 -8.46 3.07 -13.70
C MET A 115 -7.33 2.19 -14.26
N LEU A 116 -6.65 1.42 -13.40
CA LEU A 116 -5.55 0.56 -13.82
C LEU A 116 -6.04 -0.75 -14.48
N HIS A 117 -7.16 -1.30 -14.01
CA HIS A 117 -7.73 -2.55 -14.47
C HIS A 117 -9.16 -2.36 -15.03
N PRO A 118 -9.35 -1.64 -16.15
CA PRO A 118 -10.69 -1.32 -16.68
C PRO A 118 -11.49 -2.56 -17.09
N GLU A 119 -10.81 -3.67 -17.39
CA GLU A 119 -11.45 -4.91 -17.81
C GLU A 119 -12.05 -5.74 -16.66
N CYS A 120 -11.77 -5.37 -15.41
CA CYS A 120 -12.25 -6.11 -14.24
C CYS A 120 -13.77 -6.00 -14.07
N GLN A 121 -14.37 -6.99 -13.40
CA GLN A 121 -15.82 -7.06 -13.25
C GLN A 121 -16.34 -5.90 -12.40
N SER A 122 -15.61 -5.54 -11.34
CA SER A 122 -15.98 -4.40 -10.49
C SER A 122 -15.99 -3.08 -11.25
N ALA A 123 -15.03 -2.84 -12.16
CA ALA A 123 -14.97 -1.62 -12.96
C ALA A 123 -16.19 -1.51 -13.90
N LYS A 124 -16.53 -2.61 -14.58
CA LYS A 124 -17.68 -2.68 -15.49
C LYS A 124 -19.00 -2.43 -14.75
N GLU A 125 -19.21 -3.12 -13.62
CA GLU A 125 -20.41 -2.92 -12.80
C GLU A 125 -20.49 -1.51 -12.21
N ALA A 126 -19.35 -0.93 -11.81
CA ALA A 126 -19.29 0.44 -11.30
C ALA A 126 -19.68 1.47 -12.36
N GLU A 127 -19.23 1.29 -13.61
CA GLU A 127 -19.56 2.18 -14.72
C GLU A 127 -21.03 2.05 -15.14
N GLU A 128 -21.54 0.81 -15.29
CA GLU A 128 -22.92 0.55 -15.68
C GLU A 128 -23.93 1.12 -14.68
N ARG A 129 -23.66 0.94 -13.38
CA ARG A 129 -24.57 1.37 -12.30
C ARG A 129 -24.23 2.75 -11.74
N LYS A 130 -23.18 3.40 -12.23
CA LYS A 130 -22.65 4.70 -11.73
C LYS A 130 -22.50 4.73 -10.21
N LEU A 131 -21.94 3.67 -9.65
CA LEU A 131 -21.82 3.50 -8.19
C LEU A 131 -20.81 4.49 -7.61
N GLN A 132 -21.11 4.98 -6.42
CA GLN A 132 -20.26 5.92 -5.68
C GLN A 132 -20.15 5.51 -4.21
N GLY A 133 -19.10 5.98 -3.54
CA GLY A 133 -18.95 5.79 -2.11
C GLY A 133 -18.84 4.33 -1.70
N VAL A 134 -19.54 3.97 -0.64
CA VAL A 134 -19.51 2.63 -0.02
C VAL A 134 -19.98 1.52 -0.98
N ASP A 135 -20.89 1.82 -1.90
CA ASP A 135 -21.39 0.83 -2.86
C ASP A 135 -20.31 0.34 -3.81
N LEU A 136 -19.35 1.22 -4.14
CA LEU A 136 -18.18 0.87 -4.93
C LEU A 136 -17.30 -0.16 -4.20
N ILE A 137 -17.13 0.04 -2.88
CA ILE A 137 -16.39 -0.88 -2.01
C ILE A 137 -17.11 -2.23 -1.92
N LYS A 138 -18.43 -2.21 -1.77
CA LYS A 138 -19.25 -3.43 -1.69
C LYS A 138 -19.19 -4.26 -2.98
N VAL A 139 -19.22 -3.63 -4.15
CA VAL A 139 -19.08 -4.34 -5.44
C VAL A 139 -17.67 -4.91 -5.61
N PHE A 140 -16.64 -4.10 -5.36
CA PHE A 140 -15.26 -4.57 -5.41
C PHE A 140 -15.01 -5.78 -4.50
N ALA A 141 -15.54 -5.74 -3.27
CA ALA A 141 -15.40 -6.83 -2.30
C ALA A 141 -16.01 -8.14 -2.80
N LYS A 142 -17.13 -8.08 -3.54
CA LYS A 142 -17.84 -9.26 -4.05
C LYS A 142 -17.20 -9.88 -5.29
N THR A 143 -16.63 -9.05 -6.17
CA THR A 143 -16.16 -9.52 -7.49
C THR A 143 -14.67 -9.80 -7.53
N GLU A 144 -13.84 -8.98 -6.88
CA GLU A 144 -12.38 -9.02 -7.04
C GLU A 144 -11.63 -9.40 -5.76
N SER A 145 -12.20 -9.15 -4.58
CA SER A 145 -11.50 -9.38 -3.32
C SER A 145 -11.43 -10.86 -2.94
N GLN A 146 -10.29 -11.29 -2.41
CA GLN A 146 -10.16 -12.62 -1.81
C GLN A 146 -10.68 -12.66 -0.36
N LYS A 147 -10.87 -11.48 0.25
CA LYS A 147 -11.24 -11.30 1.65
C LYS A 147 -12.61 -10.62 1.79
N GLU A 148 -13.55 -10.96 0.92
CA GLU A 148 -14.92 -10.41 0.92
C GLU A 148 -15.51 -10.32 2.33
N GLY A 149 -15.54 -11.44 3.07
CA GLY A 149 -16.15 -11.50 4.40
C GLY A 149 -15.50 -10.56 5.42
N TYR A 150 -14.18 -10.34 5.34
CA TYR A 150 -13.50 -9.40 6.23
C TYR A 150 -13.81 -7.95 5.87
N ILE A 151 -13.90 -7.62 4.58
CA ILE A 151 -14.24 -6.26 4.13
C ILE A 151 -15.68 -5.94 4.50
N GLN A 152 -16.61 -6.87 4.29
CA GLN A 152 -18.02 -6.68 4.67
C GLN A 152 -18.19 -6.50 6.17
N LEU A 153 -17.47 -7.28 6.98
CA LEU A 153 -17.48 -7.13 8.43
C LEU A 153 -16.92 -5.77 8.86
N ALA A 154 -15.82 -5.33 8.26
CA ALA A 154 -15.24 -4.02 8.55
C ALA A 154 -16.19 -2.87 8.19
N LEU A 155 -16.86 -2.96 7.04
CA LEU A 155 -17.88 -1.98 6.62
C LEU A 155 -19.09 -1.97 7.56
N GLN A 156 -19.56 -3.13 7.98
CA GLN A 156 -20.67 -3.21 8.93
C GLN A 156 -20.31 -2.57 10.28
N ALA A 157 -19.14 -2.87 10.82
CA ALA A 157 -18.65 -2.27 12.06
C ALA A 157 -18.54 -0.75 11.95
N TYR A 158 -18.09 -0.24 10.80
CA TYR A 158 -18.06 1.19 10.51
C TYR A 158 -19.46 1.82 10.48
N GLU A 159 -20.41 1.22 9.76
CA GLU A 159 -21.79 1.71 9.68
C GLU A 159 -22.47 1.74 11.07
N GLU A 160 -22.24 0.72 11.91
CA GLU A 160 -22.75 0.65 13.29
C GLU A 160 -22.12 1.73 14.19
N ALA A 161 -20.81 1.98 14.06
CA ALA A 161 -20.12 3.03 14.81
C ALA A 161 -20.64 4.43 14.42
N MET A 162 -20.87 4.69 13.13
CA MET A 162 -21.47 5.95 12.66
C MET A 162 -22.90 6.14 13.16
N ALA A 163 -23.72 5.08 13.16
CA ALA A 163 -25.10 5.14 13.65
C ALA A 163 -25.16 5.50 15.14
N THR A 164 -24.19 5.02 15.92
CA THR A 164 -24.09 5.32 17.36
C THR A 164 -23.63 6.77 17.62
N SER A 165 -22.68 7.26 16.82
CA SER A 165 -22.17 8.63 16.90
C SER A 165 -23.23 9.68 16.53
N THR A 166 -24.08 9.39 15.55
CA THR A 166 -25.15 10.29 15.11
C THR A 166 -26.38 10.32 16.03
N ALA A 167 -26.52 9.31 16.90
CA ALA A 167 -27.60 9.21 17.88
C ALA A 167 -27.26 9.87 19.24
N SER A 168 -26.00 10.28 19.46
CA SER A 168 -25.51 10.94 20.69
C SER A 168 -25.46 12.46 20.53
#